data_AF-A0AAE0CLG3-F1
#
_entry.id   AF-A0AAE0CLG3-F1
#
_cell.length_a   1.000
_cell.length_b   1.000
_cell.length_c   1.000
_cell.angle_alpha   90.00
_cell.angle_beta   90.00
_cell.angle_gamma   90.00
#
_symmetry.space_group_name_H-M   'P 1'
#
loop_
_entity.id
_entity.type
_entity.pdbx_description
1 polymer ?
#
loop_
_entity_poly.entity_id
_entity_poly.type
_entity_poly.pdbx_seq_one_letter_code
_entity_poly.pdbx_strand_id
1 'polypeptide(L)'
;MVLSRLDRVVCSHSFLTSWSQIACVTLPRSHSDHHSLLVSCSASVSLGPRPFRFQGMWVYHPLFLNLVRSVWSSSFTGSGTGIVVQKLKLLKKVLRKWNYEVFRDIKLNVTKANEKVMLIQGRIGSEGFSDDLFRLETVALADLDSALKQQEIFLKEKSRVRWLAEGD
;
A
#
# COMPACT_ATOMS: atom_id res chain seq x y z
N MET A 1 -38.99 11.07 -1.84
CA MET A 1 -37.91 10.10 -2.14
C MET A 1 -37.97 9.04 -1.03
N VAL A 2 -38.39 7.82 -1.35
CA VAL A 2 -38.54 6.74 -0.35
C VAL A 2 -37.19 6.05 -0.22
N LEU A 3 -36.61 6.07 0.99
CA LEU A 3 -35.36 5.38 1.28
C LEU A 3 -35.69 3.93 1.68
N SER A 4 -35.32 2.98 0.84
CA SER A 4 -35.51 1.55 1.08
C SER A 4 -34.17 0.88 1.41
N ARG A 5 -34.13 0.04 2.45
CA ARG A 5 -32.94 -0.75 2.82
C ARG A 5 -32.89 -2.05 2.01
N LEU A 6 -32.26 -1.98 0.83
CA LEU A 6 -32.15 -3.11 -0.10
C LEU A 6 -30.90 -3.98 0.16
N ASP A 7 -29.80 -3.36 0.56
CA ASP A 7 -28.55 -4.08 0.82
C ASP A 7 -28.60 -4.84 2.15
N ARG A 8 -28.28 -6.14 2.10
CA ARG A 8 -28.28 -7.05 3.27
C ARG A 8 -27.09 -7.98 3.21
N VAL A 9 -26.53 -8.29 4.38
CA VAL A 9 -25.51 -9.33 4.56
C VAL A 9 -26.19 -10.49 5.25
N VAL A 10 -26.18 -11.66 4.61
CA VAL A 10 -26.71 -12.90 5.18
C VAL A 10 -25.53 -13.84 5.39
N CYS A 11 -25.48 -14.49 6.55
CA CYS A 11 -24.44 -15.46 6.87
C CYS A 11 -25.04 -16.67 7.58
N SER A 12 -24.40 -17.83 7.44
CA SER A 12 -24.81 -19.06 8.12
C SER A 12 -24.50 -18.99 9.61
N HIS A 13 -25.18 -19.81 10.40
CA HIS A 13 -24.85 -19.97 11.82
C HIS A 13 -23.38 -20.40 12.02
N SER A 14 -22.89 -21.34 11.20
CA SER A 14 -21.49 -21.77 11.22
C SER A 14 -20.49 -20.65 10.92
N PHE A 15 -20.86 -19.68 10.07
CA PHE A 15 -20.03 -18.51 9.81
C PHE A 15 -20.00 -17.58 11.03
N LEU A 16 -21.15 -17.30 11.64
CA LEU A 16 -21.24 -16.44 12.83
C LEU A 16 -20.38 -16.97 13.98
N THR A 17 -20.37 -18.29 14.19
CA THR A 17 -19.60 -18.92 15.28
C THR A 17 -18.10 -19.05 14.98
N SER A 18 -17.66 -18.85 13.73
CA SER A 18 -16.26 -18.92 13.34
C SER A 18 -15.44 -17.68 13.72
N TRP A 19 -16.09 -16.57 14.06
CA TRP A 19 -15.46 -15.28 14.33
C TRP A 19 -15.77 -14.82 15.76
N SER A 20 -14.78 -14.23 16.44
CA SER A 20 -14.97 -13.71 17.80
C SER A 20 -15.67 -12.36 17.81
N GLN A 21 -15.52 -11.58 16.74
CA GLN A 21 -16.26 -10.34 16.53
C GLN A 21 -16.64 -10.20 15.05
N ILE A 22 -17.88 -9.80 14.81
CA ILE A 22 -18.40 -9.48 13.48
C ILE A 22 -19.09 -8.13 13.60
N ALA A 23 -18.70 -7.19 12.75
CA ALA A 23 -19.32 -5.89 12.61
C ALA A 23 -19.77 -5.69 11.18
N CYS A 24 -20.94 -5.11 10.98
CA CYS A 24 -21.43 -4.68 9.68
C CYS A 24 -21.79 -3.20 9.77
N VAL A 25 -21.21 -2.38 8.91
CA VAL A 25 -21.38 -0.92 8.94
C VAL A 25 -21.78 -0.44 7.56
N THR A 26 -22.75 0.45 7.50
CA THR A 26 -23.12 1.14 6.27
C THR A 26 -22.11 2.25 6.01
N LEU A 27 -21.43 2.22 4.88
CA LEU A 27 -20.50 3.27 4.46
C LEU A 27 -21.27 4.45 3.85
N PRO A 28 -20.71 5.68 3.93
CA PRO A 28 -21.28 6.84 3.26
C PRO A 28 -21.41 6.60 1.76
N ARG A 29 -22.49 7.13 1.18
CA ARG A 29 -22.73 7.12 -0.26
C ARG A 29 -21.62 7.89 -0.99
N SER A 30 -21.11 7.32 -2.07
CA SER A 30 -20.14 7.96 -2.96
C SER A 30 -20.74 8.18 -4.35
N HIS A 31 -20.19 7.55 -5.39
CA HIS A 31 -20.63 7.69 -6.79
C HIS A 31 -21.78 6.76 -7.19
N SER A 32 -22.20 5.85 -6.30
CA SER A 32 -23.38 4.98 -6.50
C SER A 32 -24.61 5.56 -5.80
N ASP A 33 -25.79 5.18 -6.25
CA ASP A 33 -27.04 5.44 -5.55
C ASP A 33 -27.31 4.51 -4.34
N HIS A 34 -26.49 3.46 -4.19
CA HIS A 34 -26.47 2.56 -3.06
C HIS A 34 -25.49 2.98 -1.96
N HIS A 35 -25.75 2.54 -0.72
CA HIS A 35 -24.79 2.60 0.37
C HIS A 35 -24.08 1.25 0.51
N SER A 36 -22.76 1.22 0.33
CA SER A 36 -22.00 -0.03 0.48
C SER A 36 -22.01 -0.52 1.93
N LEU A 37 -22.17 -1.82 2.14
CA LEU A 37 -22.03 -2.46 3.45
C LEU A 37 -20.60 -2.98 3.63
N LEU A 38 -19.93 -2.56 4.70
CA LEU A 38 -18.63 -3.07 5.10
C LEU A 38 -18.80 -4.09 6.22
N VAL A 39 -18.44 -5.34 5.94
CA VAL A 39 -18.39 -6.41 6.93
C VAL A 39 -16.95 -6.58 7.40
N SER A 40 -16.72 -6.45 8.70
CA SER A 40 -15.45 -6.70 9.36
C SER A 40 -15.61 -7.89 10.29
N CYS A 41 -14.80 -8.93 10.07
CA CYS A 41 -14.75 -10.10 10.93
C CYS A 41 -13.36 -10.24 11.52
N SER A 42 -13.27 -10.45 12.83
CA SER A 42 -12.02 -10.81 13.51
C SER A 42 -12.15 -12.22 14.08
N ALA A 43 -11.20 -13.09 13.74
CA ALA A 43 -11.07 -14.38 14.41
C ALA A 43 -10.10 -14.19 15.59
N SER A 44 -10.40 -14.82 16.71
CA SER A 44 -9.47 -14.96 17.85
C SER A 44 -8.28 -15.89 17.53
N VAL A 45 -8.27 -16.50 16.34
CA VAL A 45 -7.21 -17.39 15.89
C VAL A 45 -6.03 -16.56 15.38
N SER A 46 -4.91 -16.63 16.10
CA SER A 46 -3.60 -16.26 15.58
C SER A 46 -3.33 -17.06 14.31
N LEU A 47 -3.46 -16.42 13.14
CA LEU A 47 -3.21 -17.04 11.82
C LEU A 47 -1.72 -17.34 11.56
N GLY A 48 -0.92 -17.51 12.62
CA GLY A 48 0.52 -17.67 12.54
C GLY A 48 1.22 -16.47 11.90
N PRO A 49 2.54 -16.55 11.69
CA PRO A 49 3.28 -15.49 11.02
C PRO A 49 2.82 -15.40 9.55
N ARG A 50 2.41 -14.20 9.13
CA ARG A 50 2.04 -13.96 7.73
C ARG A 50 3.20 -14.34 6.81
N PRO A 51 2.95 -15.12 5.74
CA PRO A 51 3.99 -15.44 4.78
C PRO A 51 4.52 -14.16 4.16
N PHE A 52 5.83 -14.14 3.87
CA PHE A 52 6.40 -13.04 3.12
C PHE A 52 5.82 -13.04 1.71
N ARG A 53 5.34 -11.89 1.26
CA ARG A 53 4.92 -11.65 -0.11
C ARG A 53 5.72 -10.48 -0.64
N PHE A 54 6.27 -10.66 -1.83
CA PHE A 54 6.82 -9.54 -2.59
C PHE A 54 5.71 -8.55 -2.90
N GLN A 55 6.03 -7.25 -2.89
CA GLN A 55 5.07 -6.19 -3.21
C GLN A 55 5.61 -5.41 -4.40
N GLY A 56 4.81 -5.31 -5.46
CA GLY A 56 5.22 -4.71 -6.72
C GLY A 56 5.67 -3.26 -6.58
N MET A 57 5.08 -2.52 -5.63
CA MET A 57 5.43 -1.13 -5.36
C MET A 57 6.92 -0.93 -5.00
N TRP A 58 7.58 -1.95 -4.47
CA TRP A 58 9.00 -1.87 -4.12
C TRP A 58 9.86 -1.57 -5.34
N VAL A 59 9.52 -2.10 -6.51
CA VAL A 59 10.30 -1.94 -7.75
C VAL A 59 10.38 -0.48 -8.18
N TYR A 60 9.38 0.33 -7.83
CA TYR A 60 9.28 1.73 -8.23
C TYR A 60 10.04 2.68 -7.31
N HIS A 61 10.57 2.19 -6.19
CA HIS A 61 11.36 3.02 -5.31
C HIS A 61 12.82 3.09 -5.80
N PRO A 62 13.44 4.28 -5.93
CA PRO A 62 14.77 4.45 -6.52
C PRO A 62 15.87 3.56 -5.92
N LEU A 63 15.80 3.32 -4.60
CA LEU A 63 16.78 2.49 -3.89
C LEU A 63 16.60 0.97 -4.01
N PHE A 64 15.53 0.48 -4.64
CA PHE A 64 15.22 -0.95 -4.66
C PHE A 64 16.30 -1.80 -5.31
N LEU A 65 16.72 -1.45 -6.53
CA LEU A 65 17.75 -2.22 -7.24
C LEU A 65 19.09 -2.20 -6.53
N ASN A 66 19.44 -1.07 -5.90
CA ASN A 66 20.66 -0.95 -5.11
C ASN A 66 20.63 -1.86 -3.88
N LEU A 67 19.48 -1.96 -3.21
CA LEU A 67 19.26 -2.86 -2.08
C LEU A 67 19.33 -4.33 -2.50
N VAL A 68 18.73 -4.69 -3.64
CA VAL A 68 18.85 -6.06 -4.17
C VAL A 68 20.29 -6.39 -4.53
N ARG A 69 20.98 -5.47 -5.22
CA ARG A 69 22.38 -5.63 -5.64
C ARG A 69 23.30 -5.80 -4.43
N SER A 70 23.14 -5.00 -3.38
CA SER A 70 23.98 -5.11 -2.17
C SER A 70 23.85 -6.48 -1.52
N VAL A 71 22.64 -7.04 -1.45
CA VAL A 71 22.41 -8.42 -0.96
C VAL A 71 23.00 -9.45 -1.92
N TRP A 72 22.89 -9.21 -3.23
CA TRP A 72 23.41 -10.13 -4.25
C TRP A 72 24.93 -10.14 -4.35
N SER A 73 25.61 -9.09 -3.89
CA SER A 73 27.07 -9.04 -3.79
C SER A 73 27.63 -9.73 -2.54
N SER A 74 26.80 -10.13 -1.58
CA SER A 74 27.26 -10.83 -0.36
C SER A 74 27.93 -12.17 -0.67
N SER A 75 29.04 -12.47 -0.03
CA SER A 75 29.74 -13.75 -0.19
C SER A 75 29.13 -14.83 0.71
N PHE A 76 28.96 -16.04 0.16
CA PHE A 76 28.39 -17.19 0.83
C PHE A 76 29.14 -18.47 0.41
N THR A 77 29.26 -19.42 1.33
CA THR A 77 29.94 -20.70 1.10
C THR A 77 28.92 -21.83 0.97
N GLY A 78 29.11 -22.73 0.01
CA GLY A 78 28.27 -23.91 -0.19
C GLY A 78 28.11 -24.27 -1.66
N SER A 79 27.18 -25.17 -1.96
CA SER A 79 26.78 -25.46 -3.35
C SER A 79 26.17 -24.21 -4.01
N GLY A 80 26.21 -24.14 -5.34
CA GLY A 80 25.61 -23.02 -6.08
C GLY A 80 24.14 -22.77 -5.71
N THR A 81 23.36 -23.83 -5.55
CA THR A 81 21.96 -23.74 -5.10
C THR A 81 21.84 -23.29 -3.64
N GLY A 82 22.72 -23.77 -2.76
CA GLY A 82 22.79 -23.33 -1.36
C GLY A 82 23.06 -21.84 -1.22
N ILE A 83 23.97 -21.30 -2.04
CA ILE A 83 24.30 -19.87 -2.08
C ILE A 83 23.07 -19.04 -2.49
N VAL A 84 22.33 -19.46 -3.52
CA VAL A 84 21.11 -18.76 -3.96
C VAL A 84 20.06 -18.74 -2.84
N VAL A 85 19.83 -19.87 -2.18
CA VAL A 85 18.89 -19.95 -1.05
C VAL A 85 19.29 -19.02 0.09
N GLN A 86 20.57 -18.94 0.42
CA GLN A 86 21.08 -18.04 1.46
C GLN A 86 20.89 -16.57 1.08
N LYS A 87 21.18 -16.19 -0.17
CA LYS A 87 20.93 -14.82 -0.68
C LYS A 87 19.44 -14.46 -0.61
N LEU A 88 18.55 -15.36 -1.01
CA LEU A 88 17.10 -15.14 -0.94
C LEU A 88 16.60 -15.00 0.51
N LYS A 89 17.15 -15.78 1.45
CA LYS A 89 16.85 -15.65 2.89
C LYS A 89 17.30 -14.29 3.43
N LEU A 90 18.48 -13.82 3.05
CA LEU A 90 18.98 -12.49 3.42
C LEU A 90 18.11 -11.39 2.81
N LEU A 91 17.79 -11.50 1.50
CA LEU A 91 16.97 -10.53 0.78
C LEU A 91 15.59 -10.38 1.43
N LYS A 92 14.95 -11.50 1.78
CA LYS A 92 13.67 -11.51 2.52
C LYS A 92 13.76 -10.73 3.83
N LYS A 93 14.84 -10.89 4.60
CA LYS A 93 15.04 -10.19 5.88
C LYS A 93 15.20 -8.68 5.65
N VAL A 94 16.04 -8.29 4.69
CA VAL A 94 16.31 -6.89 4.35
C VAL A 94 15.04 -6.22 3.83
N LEU A 95 14.32 -6.84 2.90
CA LEU A 95 13.06 -6.30 2.36
C LEU A 95 11.98 -6.16 3.42
N ARG A 96 11.88 -7.07 4.39
CA ARG A 96 10.92 -6.93 5.51
C ARG A 96 11.21 -5.69 6.36
N LYS A 97 12.49 -5.47 6.71
CA LYS A 97 12.91 -4.30 7.47
C LYS A 97 12.66 -3.02 6.67
N TRP A 98 13.12 -3.00 5.42
CA TRP A 98 12.97 -1.86 4.53
C TRP A 98 11.51 -1.51 4.25
N ASN A 99 10.64 -2.51 4.09
CA ASN A 99 9.20 -2.30 3.96
C ASN A 99 8.60 -1.59 5.18
N TYR A 100 9.04 -1.97 6.38
CA TYR A 100 8.59 -1.33 7.61
C TYR A 100 9.13 0.09 7.78
N GLU A 101 10.35 0.36 7.33
CA GLU A 101 10.98 1.68 7.46
C GLU A 101 10.46 2.68 6.42
N VAL A 102 10.19 2.24 5.19
CA VAL A 102 9.87 3.12 4.08
C VAL A 102 8.38 3.12 3.72
N PHE A 103 7.71 1.96 3.75
CA PHE A 103 6.36 1.81 3.19
C PHE A 103 5.29 1.46 4.24
N ARG A 104 5.61 1.55 5.54
CA ARG A 104 4.76 1.09 6.65
C ARG A 104 3.28 1.44 6.48
N ASP A 105 3.05 2.71 6.17
CA ASP A 105 1.75 3.27 5.90
C ASP A 105 1.80 4.09 4.62
N ILE A 106 1.45 3.43 3.51
CA ILE A 106 1.46 4.04 2.18
C ILE A 106 0.45 5.19 2.09
N LYS A 107 -0.66 5.12 2.85
CA LYS A 107 -1.63 6.23 2.87
C LYS A 107 -1.02 7.44 3.54
N LEU A 108 -0.37 7.25 4.68
CA LEU A 108 0.35 8.32 5.38
C LEU A 108 1.46 8.91 4.51
N ASN A 109 2.18 8.09 3.74
CA ASN A 109 3.21 8.58 2.83
C ASN A 109 2.63 9.53 1.77
N VAL A 110 1.48 9.17 1.17
CA VAL A 110 0.77 10.05 0.22
C VAL A 110 0.31 11.33 0.91
N THR A 111 -0.29 11.23 2.10
CA THR A 111 -0.73 12.40 2.87
C THR A 111 0.42 13.37 3.13
N LYS A 112 1.57 12.87 3.61
CA LYS A 112 2.77 13.68 3.88
C LYS A 112 3.34 14.32 2.62
N ALA A 113 3.39 13.59 1.50
CA ALA A 113 3.87 14.14 0.23
C ALA A 113 2.94 15.25 -0.26
N ASN A 114 1.62 15.08 -0.12
CA ASN A 114 0.64 16.09 -0.48
C ASN A 114 0.73 17.34 0.41
N GLU A 115 0.87 17.16 1.73
CA GLU A 115 1.10 18.26 2.68
C GLU A 115 2.37 19.06 2.33
N LYS A 116 3.45 18.38 1.92
CA LYS A 116 4.70 19.04 1.48
C LYS A 116 4.47 19.91 0.23
N VAL A 117 3.73 19.41 -0.76
CA VAL A 117 3.35 20.19 -1.95
C VAL A 117 2.52 21.41 -1.56
N MET A 118 1.46 21.22 -0.75
CA MET A 118 0.61 22.32 -0.28
C MET A 118 1.40 23.39 0.48
N LEU A 119 2.36 23.00 1.32
CA LEU A 119 3.19 23.93 2.07
C LEU A 119 4.04 24.78 1.12
N ILE A 120 4.69 24.16 0.12
CA ILE A 120 5.56 24.87 -0.83
C ILE A 120 4.71 25.80 -1.71
N GLN A 121 3.56 25.34 -2.21
CA GLN A 121 2.65 26.16 -3.00
C GLN A 121 2.07 27.32 -2.20
N GLY A 122 1.75 27.11 -0.92
CA GLY A 122 1.35 28.16 0.00
C GLY A 122 2.45 29.23 0.15
N ARG A 123 3.71 28.81 0.30
CA ARG A 123 4.86 29.72 0.35
C ARG A 123 5.05 30.51 -0.94
N ILE A 124 4.90 29.89 -2.11
CA ILE A 124 4.94 30.59 -3.41
C ILE A 124 3.84 31.64 -3.48
N GLY A 125 2.63 31.32 -3.00
CA GLY A 125 1.50 32.25 -2.97
C GLY A 125 1.71 33.44 -2.03
N SER A 126 2.44 33.27 -0.92
CA SER A 126 2.68 34.34 0.07
C SER A 126 3.97 35.12 -0.15
N GLU A 127 5.07 34.45 -0.53
CA GLU A 127 6.42 35.02 -0.67
C GLU A 127 6.69 35.47 -2.12
N GLY A 128 5.88 35.03 -3.08
CA GLY A 128 6.10 35.25 -4.51
C GLY A 128 7.01 34.21 -5.14
N PHE A 129 7.27 34.37 -6.43
CA PHE A 129 8.11 33.45 -7.20
C PHE A 129 9.59 33.53 -6.79
N SER A 130 10.24 32.37 -6.69
CA SER A 130 11.68 32.21 -6.54
C SER A 130 12.12 30.91 -7.22
N ASP A 131 13.27 30.92 -7.88
CA ASP A 131 13.85 29.74 -8.54
C ASP A 131 14.04 28.57 -7.57
N ASP A 132 14.40 28.86 -6.31
CA ASP A 132 14.55 27.84 -5.28
C ASP A 132 13.21 27.22 -4.88
N LEU A 133 12.16 28.03 -4.74
CA LEU A 133 10.81 27.53 -4.42
C LEU A 133 10.25 26.69 -5.56
N PHE A 134 10.47 27.10 -6.81
CA PHE A 134 10.07 26.34 -7.99
C PHE A 134 10.78 24.98 -8.08
N ARG A 135 12.08 24.96 -7.78
CA ARG A 135 12.85 23.71 -7.70
C ARG A 135 12.34 22.80 -6.58
N LEU A 136 12.02 23.36 -5.41
CA LEU A 136 11.44 22.60 -4.30
C LEU A 136 10.06 22.03 -4.66
N GLU A 137 9.23 22.81 -5.35
CA GLU A 137 7.92 22.37 -5.82
C GLU A 137 8.06 21.21 -6.80
N THR A 138 8.98 21.32 -7.77
CA THR A 138 9.26 20.26 -8.75
C THR A 138 9.62 18.94 -8.06
N VAL A 139 10.50 18.99 -7.06
CA VAL A 139 10.88 17.79 -6.28
C VAL A 139 9.70 17.26 -5.47
N ALA A 140 8.92 18.13 -4.81
CA ALA A 140 7.78 17.70 -4.00
C ALA A 140 6.66 17.07 -4.84
N LEU A 141 6.41 17.58 -6.05
CA LEU A 141 5.46 17.00 -7.00
C LEU A 141 5.94 15.62 -7.48
N ALA A 142 7.23 15.47 -7.78
CA ALA A 142 7.80 14.18 -8.13
C ALA A 142 7.71 13.16 -6.98
N ASP A 143 7.96 13.58 -5.74
CA ASP A 143 7.79 12.75 -4.54
C ASP A 143 6.32 12.30 -4.38
N LEU A 144 5.37 13.21 -4.59
CA LEU A 144 3.93 12.92 -4.52
C LEU A 144 3.49 11.93 -5.61
N ASP A 145 3.91 12.13 -6.85
CA ASP A 145 3.62 11.21 -7.96
C ASP A 145 4.15 9.81 -7.66
N SER A 146 5.39 9.70 -7.16
CA SER A 146 5.97 8.42 -6.74
C SER A 146 5.15 7.74 -5.64
N ALA A 147 4.73 8.49 -4.61
CA ALA A 147 3.92 7.97 -3.52
C ALA A 147 2.53 7.49 -3.99
N LEU A 148 1.88 8.25 -4.87
CA LEU A 148 0.60 7.89 -5.47
C LEU A 148 0.73 6.62 -6.32
N LYS A 149 1.79 6.52 -7.14
CA LYS A 149 2.05 5.33 -7.95
C LYS A 149 2.25 4.08 -7.11
N GLN A 150 3.02 4.19 -6.02
CA GLN A 150 3.22 3.10 -5.07
C GLN A 150 1.89 2.67 -4.41
N GLN A 151 1.04 3.64 -4.04
CA GLN A 151 -0.28 3.38 -3.49
C GLN A 151 -1.18 2.65 -4.49
N GLU A 152 -1.24 3.13 -5.72
CA GLU A 152 -2.02 2.53 -6.80
C GLU A 152 -1.66 1.05 -6.99
N ILE A 153 -0.37 0.75 -7.12
CA ILE A 153 0.13 -0.62 -7.30
C ILE A 153 -0.24 -1.50 -6.11
N PHE A 154 -0.01 -1.01 -4.89
CA PHE A 154 -0.34 -1.74 -3.67
C PHE A 154 -1.83 -2.06 -3.57
N LEU A 155 -2.69 -1.10 -3.91
CA LEU A 155 -4.14 -1.30 -3.91
C LEU A 155 -4.58 -2.27 -5.01
N LYS A 156 -3.99 -2.19 -6.21
CA LYS A 156 -4.24 -3.11 -7.32
C LYS A 156 -3.88 -4.55 -6.97
N GLU A 157 -2.73 -4.77 -6.33
CA GLU A 157 -2.32 -6.10 -5.87
C GLU A 157 -3.26 -6.65 -4.78
N LYS A 158 -3.74 -5.77 -3.89
CA LYS A 158 -4.67 -6.16 -2.81
C LYS A 158 -6.09 -6.43 -3.30
N SER A 159 -6.60 -5.65 -4.24
CA SER A 159 -7.95 -5.81 -4.78
C SER A 159 -8.08 -7.06 -5.65
N ARG A 160 -6.95 -7.69 -6.04
CA ARG A 160 -6.88 -8.81 -6.99
C ARG A 160 -7.52 -8.47 -8.34
N VAL A 161 -7.70 -7.18 -8.63
CA VAL A 161 -8.31 -6.71 -9.88
C VAL A 161 -7.30 -6.87 -10.99
N ARG A 162 -7.45 -7.94 -11.77
CA ARG A 162 -6.72 -8.19 -13.02
C ARG A 162 -7.44 -7.63 -14.25
N TRP A 163 -8.74 -7.33 -14.12
CA TRP A 163 -9.65 -7.13 -15.24
C TRP A 163 -9.83 -5.68 -15.71
N LEU A 164 -9.31 -4.68 -14.99
CA LEU A 164 -9.37 -3.26 -15.42
C LEU A 164 -8.49 -2.93 -16.66
N ALA A 165 -7.97 -3.94 -17.36
CA ALA A 165 -7.19 -3.76 -18.59
C ALA A 165 -8.07 -3.65 -19.85
N GLU A 166 -9.36 -3.95 -19.75
CA GLU A 166 -10.32 -3.77 -20.83
C GLU A 166 -11.44 -2.93 -20.24
N GLY A 167 -11.59 -1.70 -20.73
CA GLY A 167 -12.73 -0.85 -20.37
C GLY A 167 -14.04 -1.53 -20.77
N ASP A 168 -15.13 -1.12 -20.13
CA ASP A 168 -16.48 -1.51 -20.56
C ASP A 168 -16.72 -1.21 -22.05
#